data_AF-A0A7W1YIS8-F1
#
_entry.id   AF-A0A7W1YIS8-F1
#
_cell.length_a   1.000
_cell.length_b   1.000
_cell.length_c   1.000
_cell.angle_alpha   90.00
_cell.angle_beta   90.00
_cell.angle_gamma   90.00
#
_symmetry.space_group_name_H-M   'P 1'
#
loop_
_entity.id
_entity.type
_entity.pdbx_description
1 polymer ?
#
loop_
_entity_poly.entity_id
_entity_poly.type
_entity_poly.pdbx_seq_one_letter_code
_entity_poly.pdbx_strand_id
1 'polypeptide(L)'
;MPDLLTWQWLLLLFCAFMAGVAKTGVPGLGILVVPLMLQVVIDPKTSPGALLPLLCLADCFAVVAYRRSARWAEILRLSPWVALGVGVGAGALVLVSDRWLTPVIGIIVLTMIALHVWRRWRGTGEVRARPLLAGVLGVVAGFATTVANAAGPVFNLYLLSMALPKTEFMGTGAWFFFIINLAKVPIFLLQGRITGATLLLDLVAVPAVIVGALCGRWLFARVPQRVFEIAVLVLATASTVVLLMPRREG
;
A
#
# COMPACT_ATOMS: atom_id res chain seq x y z
N MET A 1 -10.89 17.55 19.53
CA MET A 1 -10.62 17.13 18.13
C MET A 1 -9.24 17.66 17.78
N PRO A 2 -8.45 16.98 16.94
CA PRO A 2 -7.15 17.51 16.52
C PRO A 2 -7.33 18.85 15.78
N ASP A 3 -6.46 19.82 16.10
CA ASP A 3 -6.46 21.16 15.52
C ASP A 3 -5.90 21.12 14.09
N LEU A 4 -6.72 20.66 13.15
CA LEU A 4 -6.38 20.64 11.73
C LEU A 4 -6.96 21.86 11.01
N LEU A 5 -6.15 22.47 10.15
CA LEU A 5 -6.58 23.52 9.23
C LEU A 5 -7.57 22.96 8.21
N THR A 6 -8.44 23.82 7.65
CA THR A 6 -9.47 23.41 6.67
C THR A 6 -8.88 22.64 5.48
N TRP A 7 -7.70 23.03 4.98
CA TRP A 7 -7.04 22.33 3.89
C TRP A 7 -6.52 20.94 4.29
N GLN A 8 -6.13 20.72 5.55
CA GLN A 8 -5.73 19.41 6.06
C GLN A 8 -6.92 18.46 6.17
N TRP A 9 -8.09 18.97 6.55
CA TRP A 9 -9.35 18.19 6.51
C TRP A 9 -9.72 17.76 5.09
N LEU A 10 -9.65 18.68 4.13
CA LEU A 10 -9.92 18.36 2.72
C LEU A 10 -8.91 17.32 2.20
N LEU A 11 -7.63 17.47 2.54
CA LEU A 11 -6.60 16.53 2.16
C LEU A 11 -6.81 15.15 2.80
N LEU A 12 -7.25 15.09 4.06
CA LEU A 12 -7.61 13.86 4.74
C LEU A 12 -8.72 13.11 4.03
N LEU A 13 -9.83 13.79 3.73
CA LEU A 13 -10.95 13.22 3.02
C LEU A 13 -10.55 12.75 1.61
N PHE A 14 -9.72 13.53 0.92
CA PHE A 14 -9.20 13.16 -0.40
C PHE A 14 -8.32 11.90 -0.34
N CYS A 15 -7.41 11.82 0.63
CA CYS A 15 -6.56 10.65 0.85
C CYS A 15 -7.39 9.40 1.20
N ALA A 16 -8.40 9.54 2.06
CA ALA A 16 -9.31 8.47 2.43
C ALA A 16 -10.13 7.96 1.23
N PHE A 17 -10.65 8.88 0.41
CA PHE A 17 -11.30 8.56 -0.85
C PHE A 17 -10.34 7.81 -1.80
N MET A 18 -9.12 8.32 -1.99
CA MET A 18 -8.09 7.68 -2.82
C MET A 18 -7.71 6.30 -2.31
N ALA A 19 -7.62 6.09 -0.99
CA ALA A 19 -7.37 4.79 -0.40
C ALA A 19 -8.49 3.78 -0.74
N GLY A 20 -9.76 4.21 -0.63
CA GLY A 20 -10.91 3.40 -1.05
C GLY A 20 -10.87 3.03 -2.53
N VAL A 21 -10.62 3.99 -3.41
CA VAL A 21 -10.50 3.77 -4.87
C VAL A 21 -9.34 2.81 -5.16
N ALA A 22 -8.20 2.99 -4.47
CA ALA A 22 -7.02 2.18 -4.67
C ALA A 22 -7.26 0.70 -4.36
N LYS A 23 -7.92 0.42 -3.23
CA LYS A 23 -8.18 -0.97 -2.81
C LYS A 23 -9.22 -1.69 -3.66
N THR A 24 -10.14 -0.95 -4.26
CA THR A 24 -11.31 -1.54 -4.94
C THR A 24 -11.28 -1.48 -6.45
N GLY A 25 -10.38 -0.71 -7.07
CA GLY A 25 -10.32 -0.71 -8.54
C GLY A 25 -9.06 -0.16 -9.20
N VAL A 26 -8.31 0.72 -8.54
CA VAL A 26 -7.08 1.30 -9.13
C VAL A 26 -5.89 1.16 -8.18
N PRO A 27 -5.32 -0.05 -8.04
CA PRO A 27 -4.30 -0.37 -7.03
C PRO A 27 -3.09 0.57 -7.00
N GLY A 28 -2.76 1.21 -8.12
CA GLY A 28 -1.66 2.16 -8.23
C GLY A 28 -1.88 3.52 -7.56
N LEU A 29 -3.12 3.90 -7.20
CA LEU A 29 -3.38 5.19 -6.54
C LEU A 29 -2.97 5.22 -5.06
N GLY A 30 -2.89 4.06 -4.40
CA GLY A 30 -2.70 3.97 -2.95
C GLY A 30 -1.34 4.49 -2.46
N ILE A 31 -0.37 4.58 -3.34
CA ILE A 31 0.97 5.09 -3.03
C ILE A 31 1.03 6.63 -3.03
N LEU A 32 0.07 7.32 -3.66
CA LEU A 32 -0.08 8.78 -3.51
C LEU A 32 -0.67 9.15 -2.14
N VAL A 33 -1.43 8.23 -1.51
CA VAL A 33 -2.05 8.46 -0.20
C VAL A 33 -0.99 8.68 0.88
N VAL A 34 0.10 7.92 0.85
CA VAL A 34 1.17 7.96 1.86
C VAL A 34 1.86 9.34 1.95
N PRO A 35 2.44 9.91 0.87
CA PRO A 35 3.10 11.21 0.94
C PRO A 35 2.13 12.36 1.25
N LEU A 36 0.87 12.27 0.80
CA LEU A 36 -0.15 13.27 1.10
C LEU A 36 -0.59 13.23 2.56
N MET A 37 -0.73 12.03 3.14
CA MET A 37 -1.06 11.85 4.55
C MET A 37 0.02 12.34 5.51
N LEU A 38 1.28 12.28 5.10
CA LEU A 38 2.36 12.89 5.87
C LEU A 38 2.26 14.42 5.95
N GLN A 39 1.42 15.09 5.13
CA GLN A 39 1.16 16.53 5.29
C GLN A 39 0.04 16.82 6.30
N VAL A 40 -0.75 15.79 6.64
CA VAL A 40 -1.82 15.86 7.64
C VAL A 40 -1.31 15.41 9.00
N VAL A 41 -0.52 14.32 9.03
CA VAL A 41 0.11 13.80 10.25
C VAL A 41 1.56 14.28 10.31
N ILE A 42 1.83 15.19 11.24
CA ILE A 42 3.11 15.90 11.38
C ILE A 42 4.27 14.94 11.68
N ASP A 43 4.01 13.81 12.34
CA ASP A 43 5.04 12.84 12.71
C ASP A 43 5.11 11.65 11.71
N PRO A 44 6.22 11.49 10.96
CA PRO A 44 6.44 10.37 10.06
C PRO A 44 6.40 8.99 10.72
N LYS A 45 6.70 8.87 12.03
CA LYS A 45 6.61 7.59 12.74
C LYS A 45 5.18 7.16 13.01
N THR A 46 4.29 8.10 13.32
CA THR A 46 2.90 7.76 13.63
C THR A 46 2.05 7.64 12.36
N SER A 47 2.41 8.32 11.28
CA SER A 47 1.67 8.34 10.01
C SER A 47 1.30 6.95 9.43
N PRO A 48 2.20 5.95 9.37
CA PRO A 48 1.83 4.62 8.91
C PRO A 48 0.77 3.94 9.79
N GLY A 49 0.80 4.20 11.10
CA GLY A 49 -0.16 3.68 12.07
C GLY A 49 -1.50 4.39 12.03
N ALA A 50 -1.48 5.71 11.89
CA ALA A 50 -2.67 6.54 11.74
C ALA A 50 -3.51 6.10 10.53
N LEU A 51 -2.88 5.75 9.41
CA LEU A 51 -3.59 5.29 8.21
C LEU A 51 -4.15 3.88 8.30
N LEU A 52 -3.62 3.05 9.21
CA LEU A 52 -3.87 1.62 9.18
C LEU A 52 -5.36 1.26 9.34
N PRO A 53 -6.15 1.87 10.25
CA PRO A 53 -7.56 1.55 10.38
C PRO A 53 -8.37 1.88 9.11
N LEU A 54 -8.09 3.01 8.45
CA LEU A 54 -8.72 3.36 7.16
C LEU A 54 -8.35 2.37 6.06
N LEU A 55 -7.10 1.92 6.01
CA LEU A 55 -6.65 0.91 5.05
C LEU A 55 -7.34 -0.44 5.30
N CYS A 56 -7.46 -0.87 6.56
CA CYS A 56 -8.22 -2.07 6.94
C CYS A 56 -9.69 -1.97 6.51
N LEU A 57 -10.33 -0.81 6.71
CA LEU A 57 -11.70 -0.58 6.25
C LEU A 57 -11.82 -0.69 4.72
N ALA A 58 -10.92 -0.05 3.98
CA ALA A 58 -10.89 -0.13 2.52
C ALA A 58 -10.64 -1.58 2.04
N ASP A 59 -9.78 -2.32 2.73
CA ASP A 59 -9.52 -3.74 2.48
C ASP A 59 -10.77 -4.61 2.73
N CYS A 60 -11.58 -4.32 3.75
CA CYS A 60 -12.86 -5.01 3.96
C CYS A 60 -13.78 -4.87 2.73
N PHE A 61 -13.91 -3.67 2.16
CA PHE A 61 -14.69 -3.47 0.94
C PHE A 61 -14.13 -4.25 -0.25
N ALA A 62 -12.80 -4.26 -0.42
CA ALA A 62 -12.14 -5.01 -1.48
C ALA A 62 -12.35 -6.53 -1.31
N VAL A 63 -12.23 -7.05 -0.09
CA VAL A 63 -12.49 -8.46 0.22
C VAL A 63 -13.94 -8.80 -0.05
N VAL A 64 -14.91 -8.01 0.43
CA VAL A 64 -16.33 -8.25 0.15
C VAL A 64 -16.61 -8.27 -1.36
N ALA A 65 -15.98 -7.37 -2.14
CA ALA A 65 -16.16 -7.30 -3.58
C ALA A 65 -15.52 -8.47 -4.35
N TYR A 66 -14.36 -8.95 -3.92
CA TYR A 66 -13.50 -9.84 -4.74
C TYR A 66 -13.10 -11.17 -4.06
N ARG A 67 -13.60 -11.48 -2.85
CA ARG A 67 -13.18 -12.65 -2.04
C ARG A 67 -13.21 -14.00 -2.75
N ARG A 68 -14.08 -14.17 -3.76
CA ARG A 68 -14.29 -15.45 -4.46
C ARG A 68 -13.23 -15.74 -5.52
N SER A 69 -12.47 -14.74 -5.96
CA SER A 69 -11.50 -14.88 -7.07
C SER A 69 -10.05 -14.98 -6.59
N ALA A 70 -9.82 -15.12 -5.28
CA ALA A 70 -8.48 -15.07 -4.72
C ALA A 70 -7.65 -16.33 -4.99
N ARG A 71 -6.39 -16.14 -5.37
CA ARG A 71 -5.40 -17.21 -5.56
C ARG A 71 -4.62 -17.44 -4.27
N TRP A 72 -5.19 -18.25 -3.38
CA TRP A 72 -4.61 -18.55 -2.06
C TRP A 72 -3.20 -19.12 -2.10
N ALA A 73 -2.85 -19.89 -3.13
CA ALA A 73 -1.50 -20.41 -3.32
C ALA A 73 -0.45 -19.28 -3.37
N GLU A 74 -0.76 -18.17 -4.04
CA GLU A 74 0.14 -17.01 -4.13
C GLU A 74 0.24 -16.26 -2.81
N ILE A 75 -0.88 -16.14 -2.08
CA ILE A 75 -0.90 -15.53 -0.75
C ILE A 75 -0.01 -16.33 0.19
N LEU A 76 -0.25 -17.63 0.34
CA LEU A 76 0.51 -18.50 1.24
C LEU A 76 2.00 -18.55 0.89
N ARG A 77 2.33 -18.47 -0.40
CA ARG A 77 3.70 -18.46 -0.88
C ARG A 77 4.47 -17.19 -0.48
N LEU A 78 3.82 -16.03 -0.51
CA LEU A 78 4.43 -14.75 -0.16
C LEU A 78 4.38 -14.43 1.34
N SER A 79 3.31 -14.85 2.02
CA SER A 79 3.05 -14.57 3.43
C SER A 79 4.24 -14.76 4.39
N PRO A 80 5.02 -15.86 4.35
CA PRO A 80 6.13 -16.03 5.32
C PRO A 80 7.23 -14.97 5.14
N TRP A 81 7.55 -14.65 3.89
CA TRP A 81 8.55 -13.63 3.56
C TRP A 81 8.07 -12.23 3.90
N VAL A 82 6.78 -11.98 3.68
CA VAL A 82 6.15 -10.72 4.05
C VAL A 82 6.08 -10.56 5.55
N ALA A 83 5.73 -11.61 6.29
CA ALA A 83 5.74 -11.61 7.75
C ALA A 83 7.15 -11.30 8.30
N LEU A 84 8.18 -11.89 7.71
CA LEU A 84 9.57 -11.56 8.03
C LEU A 84 9.87 -10.08 7.76
N GLY A 85 9.50 -9.56 6.60
CA GLY A 85 9.65 -8.15 6.27
C GLY A 85 8.88 -7.22 7.21
N VAL A 86 7.66 -7.60 7.62
CA VAL A 86 6.84 -6.86 8.59
C VAL A 86 7.54 -6.81 9.94
N GLY A 87 8.09 -7.93 10.41
CA GLY A 87 8.86 -7.99 11.66
C GLY A 87 10.11 -7.11 11.62
N VAL A 88 10.90 -7.18 10.55
CA VAL A 88 12.07 -6.31 10.35
C VAL A 88 11.66 -4.84 10.29
N GLY A 89 10.55 -4.52 9.61
CA GLY A 89 10.01 -3.17 9.52
C GLY A 89 9.55 -2.65 10.87
N ALA A 90 8.86 -3.47 11.65
CA ALA A 90 8.40 -3.13 13.00
C ALA A 90 9.57 -2.88 13.95
N GLY A 91 10.65 -3.66 13.84
CA GLY A 91 11.90 -3.41 14.56
C GLY A 91 12.58 -2.11 14.14
N ALA A 92 12.70 -1.86 12.82
CA ALA A 92 13.28 -0.62 12.32
C ALA A 92 12.53 0.63 12.81
N LEU A 93 11.20 0.54 12.85
CA LEU A 93 10.32 1.57 13.36
C LEU A 93 10.59 1.95 14.84
N VAL A 94 11.08 1.01 15.65
CA VAL A 94 11.43 1.23 17.07
C VAL A 94 12.90 1.65 17.24
N LEU A 95 13.80 1.02 16.48
CA LEU A 95 15.25 1.12 16.67
C LEU A 95 15.90 2.27 15.90
N VAL A 96 15.27 2.73 14.80
CA VAL A 96 15.86 3.72 13.88
C VAL A 96 15.33 5.12 14.21
N SER A 97 16.23 6.08 14.37
CA SER A 97 15.87 7.48 14.58
C SER A 97 15.26 8.12 13.33
N ASP A 98 14.44 9.16 13.50
CA ASP A 98 13.63 9.80 12.43
C ASP A 98 14.46 10.23 11.22
N ARG A 99 15.69 10.67 11.50
CA ARG A 99 16.67 11.11 10.51
C ARG A 99 17.01 10.03 9.49
N TRP A 100 16.97 8.76 9.88
CA TRP A 100 17.31 7.62 9.02
C TRP A 100 16.07 6.92 8.46
N LEU A 101 14.91 7.10 9.07
CA LEU A 101 13.66 6.47 8.61
C LEU A 101 13.27 6.96 7.20
N THR A 102 13.36 8.28 6.95
CA THR A 102 13.03 8.87 5.65
C THR A 102 13.97 8.40 4.52
N PRO A 103 15.31 8.41 4.68
CA PRO A 103 16.22 7.79 3.71
C PRO A 103 15.96 6.31 3.47
N VAL A 104 15.64 5.54 4.52
CA VAL A 104 15.33 4.11 4.41
C VAL A 104 14.08 3.90 3.55
N ILE A 105 13.00 4.67 3.78
CA ILE A 105 11.81 4.65 2.91
C ILE A 105 12.21 4.95 1.46
N GLY A 106 13.05 5.96 1.24
CA GLY A 106 13.60 6.30 -0.07
C GLY A 106 14.35 5.13 -0.72
N ILE A 107 15.25 4.45 0.01
CA ILE A 107 16.05 3.31 -0.49
C ILE A 107 15.17 2.11 -0.85
N ILE A 108 14.16 1.78 -0.03
CA ILE A 108 13.19 0.73 -0.35
C ILE A 108 12.56 1.01 -1.71
N VAL A 109 12.16 2.26 -1.90
CA VAL A 109 11.43 2.70 -3.07
C VAL A 109 12.34 2.77 -4.28
N LEU A 110 13.60 3.16 -4.11
CA LEU A 110 14.61 3.13 -5.17
C LEU A 110 14.94 1.69 -5.59
N THR A 111 15.08 0.77 -4.63
CA THR A 111 15.27 -0.68 -4.87
C THR A 111 14.08 -1.25 -5.63
N MET A 112 12.88 -0.80 -5.27
CA MET A 112 11.63 -1.13 -5.94
C MET A 112 11.62 -0.72 -7.42
N ILE A 113 12.05 0.52 -7.73
CA ILE A 113 12.21 1.00 -9.11
C ILE A 113 13.28 0.19 -9.85
N ALA A 114 14.43 0.00 -9.22
CA ALA A 114 15.55 -0.70 -9.83
C ALA A 114 15.14 -2.12 -10.23
N LEU A 115 14.44 -2.84 -9.35
CA LEU A 115 13.86 -4.16 -9.65
C LEU A 115 12.83 -4.08 -10.78
N HIS A 116 11.98 -3.04 -10.80
CA HIS A 116 10.98 -2.84 -11.85
C HIS A 116 11.62 -2.61 -13.23
N VAL A 117 12.54 -1.66 -13.32
CA VAL A 117 13.26 -1.29 -14.55
C VAL A 117 14.13 -2.46 -15.01
N TRP A 118 14.86 -3.11 -14.12
CA TRP A 118 15.72 -4.25 -14.46
C TRP A 118 14.92 -5.42 -15.06
N ARG A 119 13.74 -5.73 -14.53
CA ARG A 119 12.85 -6.77 -15.10
C ARG A 119 12.33 -6.39 -16.48
N ARG A 120 11.95 -5.13 -16.68
CA ARG A 120 11.52 -4.61 -17.99
C ARG A 120 12.65 -4.65 -19.02
N TRP A 121 13.87 -4.31 -18.61
CA TRP A 121 15.05 -4.26 -19.48
C TRP A 121 15.55 -5.65 -19.89
N ARG A 122 15.43 -6.66 -19.01
CA ARG A 122 15.85 -8.04 -19.32
C ARG A 122 14.89 -8.79 -20.25
N GLY A 123 13.80 -8.19 -20.70
CA GLY A 123 12.88 -8.81 -21.66
C GLY A 123 12.27 -10.13 -21.19
N THR A 124 12.32 -10.43 -19.88
CA THR A 124 11.86 -11.71 -19.36
C THR A 124 10.34 -11.70 -19.30
N GLY A 125 9.70 -12.14 -20.39
CA GLY A 125 8.32 -12.61 -20.38
C GLY A 125 8.13 -13.69 -19.30
N GLU A 126 6.90 -13.79 -18.80
CA GLU A 126 6.40 -14.83 -17.89
C GLU A 126 7.46 -15.48 -16.98
N VAL A 127 8.01 -14.71 -16.06
CA VAL A 127 8.88 -15.29 -15.03
C VAL A 127 8.00 -15.96 -14.01
N ARG A 128 7.78 -17.27 -14.16
CA ARG A 128 7.46 -18.17 -13.03
C ARG A 128 8.34 -17.72 -11.88
N ALA A 129 7.75 -17.08 -10.86
CA ALA A 129 8.51 -16.44 -9.80
C ALA A 129 9.49 -17.48 -9.23
N ARG A 130 10.79 -17.29 -9.42
CA ARG A 130 11.77 -18.19 -8.80
C ARG A 130 11.59 -18.05 -7.28
N PRO A 131 11.62 -19.14 -6.49
CA PRO A 131 11.37 -19.07 -5.04
C PRO A 131 12.17 -17.98 -4.32
N LEU A 132 13.43 -17.79 -4.73
CA LEU A 132 14.31 -16.73 -4.21
C LEU A 132 13.78 -15.32 -4.51
N LEU A 133 13.28 -15.06 -5.71
CA LEU A 133 12.73 -13.76 -6.09
C LEU A 133 11.43 -13.47 -5.33
N ALA A 134 10.57 -14.46 -5.15
CA ALA A 134 9.37 -14.33 -4.32
C ALA A 134 9.74 -14.02 -2.85
N GLY A 135 10.82 -14.62 -2.35
CA GLY A 135 11.34 -14.35 -1.01
C GLY A 135 11.82 -12.91 -0.83
N VAL A 136 12.69 -12.44 -1.72
CA VAL A 136 13.20 -11.06 -1.69
C VAL A 136 12.05 -10.04 -1.83
N LEU A 137 11.16 -10.24 -2.82
CA LEU A 137 10.02 -9.35 -3.02
C LEU A 137 9.06 -9.37 -1.82
N GLY A 138 8.85 -10.52 -1.19
CA GLY A 138 8.02 -10.64 -0.01
C GLY A 138 8.59 -9.87 1.17
N VAL A 139 9.88 -10.03 1.48
CA VAL A 139 10.55 -9.27 2.57
C VAL A 139 10.51 -7.77 2.29
N VAL A 140 10.83 -7.35 1.06
CA VAL A 140 10.78 -5.93 0.67
C VAL A 140 9.36 -5.39 0.79
N ALA A 141 8.34 -6.13 0.34
CA ALA A 141 6.95 -5.73 0.49
C ALA A 141 6.54 -5.63 1.96
N GLY A 142 6.87 -6.61 2.80
CA GLY A 142 6.59 -6.59 4.23
C GLY A 142 7.22 -5.40 4.94
N PHE A 143 8.47 -5.11 4.62
CA PHE A 143 9.18 -3.96 5.17
C PHE A 143 8.56 -2.64 4.68
N ALA A 144 8.30 -2.51 3.37
CA ALA A 144 7.71 -1.32 2.76
C ALA A 144 6.30 -1.01 3.28
N THR A 145 5.44 -2.03 3.47
CA THR A 145 4.10 -1.82 4.03
C THR A 145 4.16 -1.39 5.49
N THR A 146 5.11 -1.91 6.27
CA THR A 146 5.20 -1.55 7.69
C THR A 146 5.74 -0.15 7.87
N VAL A 147 6.83 0.21 7.19
CA VAL A 147 7.47 1.52 7.39
C VAL A 147 6.71 2.64 6.68
N ALA A 148 6.07 2.37 5.54
CA ALA A 148 5.50 3.41 4.69
C ALA A 148 4.12 3.08 4.08
N ASN A 149 3.44 1.99 4.46
CA ASN A 149 2.21 1.52 3.78
C ASN A 149 2.36 1.41 2.24
N ALA A 150 3.58 1.17 1.76
CA ALA A 150 3.97 1.32 0.35
C ALA A 150 4.27 0.00 -0.38
N ALA A 151 3.67 -1.12 0.06
CA ALA A 151 3.88 -2.42 -0.61
C ALA A 151 3.12 -2.60 -1.92
N GLY A 152 2.16 -1.71 -2.21
CA GLY A 152 1.32 -1.72 -3.42
C GLY A 152 2.11 -1.98 -4.71
N PRO A 153 3.12 -1.17 -5.04
CA PRO A 153 3.91 -1.36 -6.26
C PRO A 153 4.61 -2.73 -6.32
N VAL A 154 5.26 -3.19 -5.24
CA VAL A 154 5.93 -4.52 -5.20
C VAL A 154 4.94 -5.62 -5.55
N PHE A 155 3.83 -5.59 -4.83
CA PHE A 155 2.87 -6.66 -4.86
C PHE A 155 2.08 -6.67 -6.16
N ASN A 156 1.70 -5.50 -6.67
CA ASN A 156 1.05 -5.35 -7.96
C ASN A 156 1.94 -5.85 -9.10
N LEU A 157 3.24 -5.56 -9.07
CA LEU A 157 4.18 -6.06 -10.07
C LEU A 157 4.38 -7.57 -9.98
N TYR A 158 4.39 -8.12 -8.76
CA TYR A 158 4.40 -9.56 -8.56
C TYR A 158 3.17 -10.21 -9.21
N LEU A 159 1.97 -9.73 -8.90
CA LEU A 159 0.73 -10.28 -9.47
C LEU A 159 0.61 -10.05 -10.98
N LEU A 160 1.07 -8.92 -11.51
CA LEU A 160 1.13 -8.68 -12.96
C LEU A 160 2.05 -9.72 -13.63
N SER A 161 3.18 -10.08 -13.00
CA SER A 161 4.07 -11.12 -13.55
C SER A 161 3.49 -12.53 -13.52
N MET A 162 2.40 -12.75 -12.79
CA MET A 162 1.65 -14.00 -12.77
C MET A 162 0.55 -14.06 -13.84
N ALA A 163 0.39 -13.00 -14.65
CA ALA A 163 -0.59 -12.90 -15.75
C ALA A 163 -2.03 -13.25 -15.31
N LEU A 164 -2.41 -12.87 -14.09
CA LEU A 164 -3.74 -13.17 -13.54
C LEU A 164 -4.82 -12.31 -14.22
N PRO A 165 -6.04 -12.87 -14.43
CA PRO A 165 -7.21 -12.06 -14.76
C PRO A 165 -7.40 -10.93 -13.73
N LYS A 166 -7.86 -9.75 -14.14
CA LYS A 166 -7.99 -8.58 -13.25
C LYS A 166 -8.82 -8.87 -11.99
N THR A 167 -9.80 -9.76 -12.05
CA THR A 167 -10.61 -10.17 -10.90
C THR A 167 -9.83 -11.02 -9.91
N GLU A 168 -9.00 -11.95 -10.41
CA GLU A 168 -8.09 -12.73 -9.56
C GLU A 168 -6.97 -11.87 -8.98
N PHE A 169 -6.47 -10.91 -9.77
CA PHE A 169 -5.53 -9.89 -9.30
C PHE A 169 -6.11 -9.12 -8.10
N MET A 170 -7.32 -8.56 -8.27
CA MET A 170 -7.98 -7.79 -7.22
C MET A 170 -8.35 -8.66 -6.02
N GLY A 171 -8.86 -9.87 -6.23
CA GLY A 171 -9.23 -10.78 -5.14
C GLY A 171 -8.03 -11.25 -4.32
N THR A 172 -6.92 -11.57 -5.00
CA THR A 172 -5.67 -11.97 -4.33
C THR A 172 -5.08 -10.81 -3.55
N GLY A 173 -5.06 -9.61 -4.14
CA GLY A 173 -4.59 -8.41 -3.44
C GLY A 173 -5.45 -7.98 -2.27
N ALA A 174 -6.77 -8.08 -2.40
CA ALA A 174 -7.70 -7.75 -1.32
C ALA A 174 -7.41 -8.58 -0.06
N TRP A 175 -7.34 -9.91 -0.20
CA TRP A 175 -7.02 -10.79 0.93
C TRP A 175 -5.61 -10.58 1.46
N PHE A 176 -4.62 -10.47 0.56
CA PHE A 176 -3.23 -10.28 0.95
C PHE A 176 -3.07 -9.04 1.82
N PHE A 177 -3.53 -7.87 1.34
CA PHE A 177 -3.42 -6.63 2.10
C PHE A 177 -4.27 -6.63 3.36
N PHE A 178 -5.48 -7.19 3.32
CA PHE A 178 -6.32 -7.32 4.51
C PHE A 178 -5.61 -8.08 5.63
N ILE A 179 -5.06 -9.26 5.33
CA ILE A 179 -4.36 -10.11 6.29
C ILE A 179 -3.15 -9.38 6.88
N ILE A 180 -2.33 -8.75 6.03
CA ILE A 180 -1.11 -8.08 6.46
C ILE A 180 -1.41 -6.82 7.27
N ASN A 181 -2.39 -6.02 6.83
CA ASN A 181 -2.79 -4.83 7.55
C ASN A 181 -3.41 -5.19 8.90
N LEU A 182 -4.22 -6.25 8.96
CA LEU A 182 -4.75 -6.75 10.22
C LEU A 182 -3.64 -7.24 11.16
N ALA A 183 -2.62 -7.94 10.64
CA ALA A 183 -1.46 -8.37 11.42
C ALA A 183 -0.62 -7.20 11.97
N LYS A 184 -0.63 -6.05 11.29
CA LYS A 184 0.06 -4.83 11.75
C LYS A 184 -0.69 -4.10 12.87
N VAL A 185 -2.01 -4.27 13.00
CA VAL A 185 -2.82 -3.58 14.02
C VAL A 185 -2.27 -3.79 15.44
N PRO A 186 -2.04 -5.02 15.93
CA PRO A 186 -1.48 -5.21 17.28
C PRO A 186 -0.08 -4.62 17.42
N ILE A 187 0.75 -4.71 16.38
CA ILE A 187 2.11 -4.15 16.39
C ILE A 187 2.06 -2.63 16.59
N PHE A 188 1.21 -1.94 15.84
CA PHE A 188 1.10 -0.49 15.89
C PHE A 188 0.39 0.02 17.15
N LEU A 189 -0.56 -0.74 17.70
CA LEU A 189 -1.13 -0.46 19.01
C LEU A 189 -0.07 -0.55 20.12
N LEU A 190 0.72 -1.63 20.14
CA LEU A 190 1.79 -1.83 21.12
C LEU A 190 2.89 -0.76 21.02
N GLN A 191 3.15 -0.25 19.82
CA GLN A 191 4.11 0.83 19.57
C GLN A 191 3.53 2.24 19.76
N GLY A 192 2.26 2.37 20.18
CA GLY A 192 1.61 3.67 20.40
C GLY A 192 1.37 4.49 19.12
N ARG A 193 1.38 3.85 17.95
CA ARG A 193 1.22 4.50 16.63
C ARG A 193 -0.23 4.68 16.21
N ILE A 194 -1.13 3.93 16.83
CA ILE A 194 -2.58 4.12 16.75
C ILE A 194 -3.01 4.75 18.07
N THR A 195 -3.54 5.97 18.00
CA THR A 195 -3.94 6.75 19.18
C THR A 195 -5.43 7.09 19.09
N GLY A 196 -6.02 7.53 20.21
CA GLY A 196 -7.41 8.02 20.20
C GLY A 196 -7.62 9.18 19.23
N ALA A 197 -6.63 10.05 19.07
CA ALA A 197 -6.68 11.16 18.12
C ALA A 197 -6.72 10.70 16.67
N THR A 198 -5.89 9.71 16.30
CA THR A 198 -5.89 9.16 14.93
C THR A 198 -7.17 8.39 14.63
N LEU A 199 -7.71 7.66 15.61
CA LEU A 199 -8.99 6.95 15.45
C LEU A 199 -10.17 7.91 15.22
N LEU A 200 -10.16 9.09 15.85
CA LEU A 200 -11.17 10.13 15.60
C LEU A 200 -11.06 10.70 14.18
N LEU A 201 -9.83 10.92 13.68
CA LEU A 201 -9.61 11.32 12.29
C LEU A 201 -10.13 10.26 11.32
N ASP A 202 -9.80 9.00 11.59
CA ASP A 202 -10.25 7.87 10.78
C ASP A 202 -11.78 7.80 10.74
N LEU A 203 -12.44 7.99 11.88
CA LEU A 203 -13.90 7.98 11.98
C LEU A 203 -14.54 9.04 11.08
N VAL A 204 -14.00 10.25 11.05
CA VAL A 204 -14.45 11.34 10.16
C VAL A 204 -14.18 11.01 8.69
N ALA A 205 -13.10 10.29 8.40
CA ALA A 205 -12.71 9.89 7.06
C ALA A 205 -13.45 8.65 6.50
N VAL A 206 -14.16 7.90 7.35
CA VAL A 206 -14.93 6.69 6.95
C VAL A 206 -15.84 6.93 5.75
N PRO A 207 -16.70 7.97 5.70
CA PRO A 207 -17.58 8.19 4.56
C PRO A 207 -16.81 8.35 3.25
N ALA A 208 -15.67 9.05 3.27
CA ALA A 208 -14.83 9.23 2.09
C ALA A 208 -14.24 7.90 1.60
N VAL A 209 -13.80 7.01 2.51
CA VAL A 209 -13.35 5.66 2.15
C VAL A 209 -14.47 4.87 1.48
N ILE A 210 -15.69 4.93 2.02
CA ILE A 210 -16.84 4.22 1.47
C ILE A 210 -17.14 4.71 0.05
N VAL A 211 -17.25 6.03 -0.15
CA VAL A 211 -17.49 6.60 -1.49
C VAL A 211 -16.36 6.22 -2.44
N GLY A 212 -15.10 6.31 -1.99
CA GLY A 212 -13.94 5.89 -2.78
C GLY A 212 -13.99 4.42 -3.17
N ALA A 213 -14.34 3.53 -2.25
CA ALA A 213 -14.47 2.10 -2.48
C ALA A 213 -15.57 1.77 -3.50
N LEU A 214 -16.70 2.45 -3.43
CA LEU A 214 -17.79 2.30 -4.39
C LEU A 214 -17.39 2.82 -5.78
N CYS A 215 -16.76 4.00 -5.84
CA CYS A 215 -16.22 4.57 -7.08
C CYS A 215 -15.16 3.67 -7.72
N GLY A 216 -14.22 3.13 -6.93
CA GLY A 216 -13.18 2.24 -7.42
C GLY A 216 -13.77 0.94 -7.99
N ARG A 217 -14.74 0.33 -7.30
CA ARG A 217 -15.46 -0.84 -7.82
C ARG A 217 -16.22 -0.53 -9.12
N TRP A 218 -16.89 0.61 -9.18
CA TRP A 218 -17.62 1.06 -10.37
C TRP A 218 -16.68 1.27 -11.57
N LEU A 219 -15.49 1.83 -11.34
CA LEU A 219 -14.47 2.02 -12.35
C LEU A 219 -13.88 0.69 -12.82
N PHE A 220 -13.54 -0.20 -11.88
CA PHE A 220 -12.99 -1.53 -12.17
C PHE A 220 -13.87 -2.36 -13.12
N ALA A 221 -15.19 -2.27 -12.95
CA ALA A 221 -16.16 -2.96 -13.80
C ALA A 221 -16.09 -2.48 -15.27
N ARG A 222 -15.74 -1.21 -15.51
CA ARG A 222 -15.71 -0.59 -16.85
C ARG A 222 -14.36 -0.62 -17.54
N VAL A 223 -13.27 -0.81 -16.79
CA VAL A 223 -11.91 -0.78 -17.34
C VAL A 223 -11.56 -2.13 -17.99
N PRO A 224 -11.19 -2.17 -19.30
CA PRO A 224 -10.71 -3.39 -19.94
C PRO A 224 -9.42 -3.91 -19.32
N GLN A 225 -9.16 -5.23 -19.37
CA GLN A 225 -7.96 -5.87 -18.80
C GLN A 225 -6.66 -5.15 -19.20
N ARG A 226 -6.48 -4.89 -20.51
CA ARG A 226 -5.27 -4.23 -21.02
C ARG A 226 -5.08 -2.81 -20.47
N VAL A 227 -6.16 -2.06 -20.31
CA VAL A 227 -6.12 -0.71 -19.74
C VAL A 227 -5.80 -0.78 -18.25
N PHE A 228 -6.36 -1.76 -17.54
CA PHE A 228 -6.06 -2.00 -16.12
C PHE A 228 -4.56 -2.27 -15.91
N GLU A 229 -3.98 -3.18 -16.69
CA GLU A 229 -2.56 -3.53 -16.61
C GLU A 229 -1.65 -2.31 -16.88
N ILE A 230 -1.94 -1.53 -17.94
CA ILE A 230 -1.21 -0.31 -18.26
C ILE A 230 -1.35 0.72 -17.14
N ALA A 231 -2.55 0.93 -16.61
CA ALA A 231 -2.79 1.88 -15.54
C ALA A 231 -2.03 1.48 -14.27
N VAL A 232 -2.04 0.21 -13.88
CA VAL A 232 -1.28 -0.30 -12.73
C VAL A 232 0.21 -0.06 -12.94
N LEU A 233 0.73 -0.34 -14.13
CA LEU A 233 2.14 -0.14 -14.47
C LEU A 233 2.56 1.34 -14.42
N VAL A 234 1.78 2.21 -15.07
CA VAL A 234 2.04 3.66 -15.13
C VAL A 234 1.96 4.28 -13.74
N LEU A 235 0.91 3.96 -12.98
CA LEU A 235 0.75 4.49 -11.63
C LEU A 235 1.83 3.97 -10.69
N ALA A 236 2.21 2.69 -10.77
CA ALA A 236 3.33 2.17 -10.00
C ALA A 236 4.60 2.97 -10.30
N THR A 237 4.92 3.17 -11.59
CA THR A 237 6.10 3.94 -12.04
C THR A 237 6.06 5.40 -11.58
N ALA A 238 4.97 6.11 -11.86
CA ALA A 238 4.80 7.51 -11.51
C ALA A 238 4.91 7.73 -10.00
N SER A 239 4.33 6.83 -9.22
CA SER A 239 4.38 6.92 -7.77
C SER A 239 5.75 6.68 -7.20
N THR A 240 6.55 5.87 -7.89
CA THR A 240 7.95 5.72 -7.54
C THR A 240 8.74 6.99 -7.82
N VAL A 241 8.46 7.70 -8.93
CA VAL A 241 9.07 9.01 -9.23
C VAL A 241 8.67 10.08 -8.23
N VAL A 242 7.38 10.16 -7.85
CA VAL A 242 6.89 11.15 -6.87
C VAL A 242 7.57 10.96 -5.52
N LEU A 243 7.81 9.71 -5.10
CA LEU A 243 8.50 9.46 -3.84
C LEU A 243 10.01 9.79 -3.88
N LEU A 244 10.62 9.89 -5.07
CA LEU A 244 12.02 10.26 -5.24
C LEU A 244 12.27 11.77 -5.22
N MET A 245 11.23 12.61 -5.28
CA MET A 245 11.42 14.05 -5.28
C MET A 245 11.85 14.53 -3.87
N PRO A 246 12.94 15.31 -3.76
CA PRO A 246 13.37 15.89 -2.50
C PRO A 246 12.26 16.73 -1.87
N ARG A 247 11.96 16.48 -0.60
CA ARG A 247 11.11 17.37 0.20
C ARG A 247 11.81 18.72 0.30
N ARG A 248 11.14 19.79 -0.13
CA ARG A 248 11.46 21.13 0.34
C ARG A 248 10.95 21.22 1.76
N GLU A 249 11.86 21.10 2.72
CA GLU A 249 11.63 21.59 4.07
C GLU A 249 11.43 23.11 3.94
N GLY A 250 10.23 23.57 4.30
CA GLY A 250 9.90 24.99 4.41
C GLY A 250 10.03 25.44 5.85
#